data_AF-A0A7Y6UIS5-F1
#
_entry.id   AF-A0A7Y6UIS5-F1
#
_cell.length_a   1.000
_cell.length_b   1.000
_cell.length_c   1.000
_cell.angle_alpha   90.00
_cell.angle_beta   90.00
_cell.angle_gamma   90.00
#
_symmetry.space_group_name_H-M   'P 1'
#
loop_
_entity.id
_entity.type
_entity.pdbx_description
1 polymer ?
#
loop_
_entity_poly.entity_id
_entity_poly.type
_entity_poly.pdbx_seq_one_letter_code
_entity_poly.pdbx_strand_id
1 'polypeptide(L)'
;FGITASDSTLHVEAYLGGGSGCPTMNSPTPDYALILGRVTRPTSAMPSSSPGNILDYQGDLLGGPLGAAATTVTLTPVAAMDDTFVAFDANLAFAAGTVTGHVYATHCASLDTD
;
A
#
# COMPACT_ATOMS: atom_id res chain seq x y z
N PHE A 1 -6.96 2.01 -3.58
CA PHE A 1 -5.92 2.68 -4.39
C PHE A 1 -6.56 3.79 -5.19
N GLY A 2 -5.85 4.88 -5.44
CA GLY A 2 -6.20 5.91 -6.39
C GLY A 2 -5.27 5.90 -7.60
N ILE A 3 -5.67 6.61 -8.65
CA ILE A 3 -4.92 6.79 -9.89
C ILE A 3 -4.24 8.16 -9.85
N THR A 4 -2.93 8.18 -10.12
CA THR A 4 -2.15 9.40 -10.32
C THR A 4 -2.15 9.73 -11.81
N ALA A 5 -2.89 10.77 -12.23
CA ALA A 5 -3.10 11.03 -13.66
C ALA A 5 -1.81 11.46 -14.38
N SER A 6 -0.99 12.29 -13.73
CA SER A 6 0.27 12.82 -14.29
C SER A 6 1.27 11.77 -14.80
N ASP A 7 1.30 10.56 -14.23
CA ASP A 7 2.22 9.49 -14.63
C ASP A 7 1.57 8.10 -14.75
N SER A 8 0.24 8.03 -14.67
CA SER A 8 -0.55 6.78 -14.76
C SER A 8 -0.13 5.70 -13.75
N THR A 9 0.47 6.10 -12.63
CA THR A 9 0.79 5.20 -11.51
C THR A 9 -0.35 5.13 -10.51
N LEU A 10 -0.27 4.19 -9.57
CA LEU A 10 -1.27 3.99 -8.53
C LEU A 10 -0.74 4.49 -7.19
N HIS A 11 -1.57 5.23 -6.46
CA HIS A 11 -1.37 5.47 -5.04
C HIS A 11 -2.12 4.39 -4.26
N VAL A 12 -1.40 3.47 -3.62
CA VAL A 12 -2.01 2.31 -2.96
C VAL A 12 -1.95 2.50 -1.46
N GLU A 13 -3.12 2.47 -0.83
CA GLU A 13 -3.27 2.41 0.62
C GLU A 13 -3.99 1.12 0.98
N ALA A 14 -3.43 0.37 1.94
CA ALA A 14 -4.01 -0.85 2.47
C ALA A 14 -4.06 -0.79 3.99
N TYR A 15 -5.22 -1.16 4.54
CA TYR A 15 -5.56 -0.95 5.95
C TYR A 15 -5.95 -2.27 6.60
N LEU A 16 -5.09 -2.83 7.45
CA LEU A 16 -5.40 -4.03 8.22
C LEU A 16 -6.11 -3.63 9.52
N GLY A 17 -7.19 -4.32 9.88
CA GLY A 17 -8.03 -3.95 11.03
C GLY A 17 -8.92 -2.71 10.78
N GLY A 18 -8.88 -2.13 9.57
CA GLY A 18 -9.71 -1.00 9.18
C GLY A 18 -11.14 -1.38 8.78
N GLY A 19 -11.97 -0.37 8.55
CA GLY A 19 -13.32 -0.54 7.99
C GLY A 19 -13.31 -0.96 6.52
N SER A 20 -14.44 -1.51 6.03
CA SER A 20 -14.59 -1.88 4.62
C SER A 20 -14.73 -0.66 3.70
N GLY A 21 -14.16 -0.75 2.49
CA GLY A 21 -14.29 0.28 1.46
C GLY A 21 -13.27 1.41 1.60
N CYS A 22 -13.57 2.55 0.98
CA CYS A 22 -12.67 3.70 1.01
C CYS A 22 -12.73 4.41 2.37
N PRO A 23 -11.58 4.77 2.97
CA PRO A 23 -11.56 5.43 4.26
C PRO A 23 -12.23 6.80 4.18
N THR A 24 -12.91 7.17 5.26
CA THR A 24 -13.53 8.48 5.48
C THR A 24 -13.00 9.07 6.78
N MET A 25 -13.31 10.35 7.06
CA MET A 25 -12.93 10.97 8.33
C MET A 25 -13.51 10.28 9.59
N ASN A 26 -14.55 9.47 9.42
CA ASN A 26 -15.20 8.73 10.51
C ASN A 26 -14.82 7.24 10.51
N SER A 27 -13.89 6.81 9.66
CA SER A 27 -13.41 5.43 9.65
C SER A 27 -12.65 5.14 10.94
N PRO A 28 -12.77 3.90 11.48
CA PRO A 28 -11.96 3.50 12.62
C PRO A 28 -10.48 3.54 12.27
N THR A 29 -9.64 3.81 13.27
CA THR A 29 -8.19 3.68 13.13
C THR A 29 -7.85 2.21 12.85
N PRO A 30 -7.09 1.92 11.77
CA PRO A 30 -6.64 0.56 11.49
C PRO A 30 -5.53 0.13 12.45
N ASP A 31 -5.26 -1.17 12.53
CA ASP A 31 -4.09 -1.69 13.25
C ASP A 31 -2.80 -1.31 12.53
N TYR A 32 -2.82 -1.42 11.19
CA TYR A 32 -1.69 -1.07 10.33
C TYR A 32 -2.17 -0.40 9.05
N ALA A 33 -1.42 0.59 8.58
CA ALA A 33 -1.61 1.18 7.26
C ALA A 33 -0.33 1.07 6.44
N LEU A 34 -0.42 0.43 5.27
CA LEU A 34 0.62 0.43 4.26
C LEU A 34 0.28 1.50 3.21
N ILE A 35 1.23 2.37 2.91
CA ILE A 35 1.11 3.41 1.89
C ILE A 35 2.23 3.19 0.88
N LEU A 36 1.87 2.89 -0.36
CA LEU A 36 2.78 2.74 -1.49
C LEU A 36 2.54 3.87 -2.49
N GLY A 37 3.57 4.66 -2.73
CA GLY A 37 3.52 5.78 -3.67
C GLY A 37 3.95 5.34 -5.07
N ARG A 38 3.21 5.74 -6.10
CA ARG A 38 3.59 5.55 -7.51
C ARG A 38 3.83 4.10 -7.91
N VAL A 39 2.95 3.19 -7.50
CA VAL A 39 2.99 1.79 -7.92
C VAL A 39 2.67 1.70 -9.41
N THR A 40 3.54 1.10 -10.21
CA THR A 40 3.25 0.84 -11.63
C THR A 40 2.07 -0.12 -11.73
N ARG A 41 1.09 0.21 -12.58
CA ARG A 41 -0.04 -0.68 -12.84
C ARG A 41 0.48 -2.04 -13.36
N PRO A 42 0.10 -3.16 -12.75
CA PRO A 42 0.53 -4.47 -13.21
C PRO A 42 0.08 -4.76 -14.64
N THR A 43 1.04 -5.00 -15.53
CA THR A 43 0.79 -5.52 -16.88
C THR A 43 1.46 -6.88 -17.11
N SER A 44 2.27 -7.34 -16.14
CA SER A 44 2.94 -8.63 -16.13
C SER A 44 3.21 -9.07 -14.69
N ALA A 45 3.71 -10.29 -14.49
CA ALA A 45 4.12 -10.80 -13.17
C ALA A 45 5.52 -10.33 -12.74
N MET A 46 6.17 -9.41 -13.48
CA MET A 46 7.49 -8.93 -13.11
C MET A 46 7.42 -8.06 -11.83
N PRO A 47 8.32 -8.29 -10.86
CA PRO A 47 8.41 -7.43 -9.69
C PRO A 47 8.76 -5.99 -10.05
N SER A 48 8.23 -5.06 -9.28
CA SER A 48 8.51 -3.62 -9.39
C SER A 48 8.89 -3.04 -8.04
N SER A 49 9.44 -1.83 -8.04
CA SER A 49 9.73 -1.06 -6.85
C SER A 49 8.89 0.21 -6.80
N SER A 50 8.63 0.69 -5.59
CA SER A 50 7.83 1.88 -5.33
C SER A 50 8.19 2.41 -3.93
N PRO A 51 8.20 3.73 -3.69
CA PRO A 51 8.28 4.26 -2.33
C PRO A 51 7.18 3.67 -1.44
N GLY A 52 7.52 3.32 -0.20
CA GLY A 52 6.56 2.72 0.74
C GLY A 52 6.78 3.17 2.17
N ASN A 53 5.68 3.35 2.90
CA ASN A 53 5.69 3.63 4.33
C ASN A 53 4.70 2.70 5.03
N ILE A 54 4.99 2.36 6.28
CA ILE A 54 4.05 1.68 7.17
C ILE A 54 3.75 2.56 8.37
N LEU A 55 2.48 2.62 8.75
CA LEU A 55 2.01 3.14 10.02
C LEU A 55 1.58 1.95 10.88
N ASP A 56 2.25 1.77 12.01
CA ASP A 56 2.06 0.66 12.95
C ASP A 56 1.38 1.18 14.23
N TYR A 57 0.04 1.21 14.22
CA TYR A 57 -0.75 1.75 15.34
C TYR A 57 -0.74 0.84 16.57
N GLN A 58 -0.39 -0.44 16.40
CA GLN A 58 -0.22 -1.40 17.49
C GLN A 58 1.17 -1.32 18.12
N GLY A 59 2.18 -0.89 17.35
CA GLY A 59 3.57 -0.74 17.80
C GLY A 59 4.32 -2.05 17.94
N ASP A 60 3.85 -3.14 17.31
CA ASP A 60 4.35 -4.50 17.48
C ASP A 60 5.05 -5.07 16.24
N LEU A 61 5.07 -4.34 15.12
CA LEU A 61 5.60 -4.84 13.85
C LEU A 61 7.11 -4.58 13.71
N LEU A 62 7.54 -3.35 14.00
CA LEU A 62 8.93 -2.92 13.83
C LEU A 62 9.60 -2.48 15.14
N GLY A 63 8.84 -2.45 16.25
CA GLY A 63 9.33 -2.04 17.58
C GLY A 63 9.87 -0.61 17.64
N GLY A 64 9.44 0.24 16.70
CA GLY A 64 9.96 1.59 16.46
C GLY A 64 8.88 2.68 16.57
N PRO A 65 9.13 3.88 16.01
CA PRO A 65 8.11 4.94 15.96
C PRO A 65 6.90 4.51 15.12
N LEU A 66 5.75 5.17 15.35
CA LEU A 66 4.47 4.91 14.69
C LEU A 66 4.59 4.79 13.16
N GLY A 67 5.44 5.61 12.53
CA GLY A 67 5.65 5.60 11.09
C GLY A 67 7.08 5.24 10.72
N ALA A 68 7.24 4.36 9.74
CA ALA A 68 8.54 3.99 9.19
C ALA A 68 8.51 4.04 7.66
N ALA A 69 9.55 4.63 7.06
CA ALA A 69 9.78 4.61 5.63
C ALA A 69 10.65 3.40 5.25
N ALA A 70 10.22 2.63 4.25
CA ALA A 70 10.99 1.50 3.76
C ALA A 70 12.20 1.99 2.96
N THR A 71 13.35 1.37 3.19
CA THR A 71 14.57 1.61 2.41
C THR A 71 14.49 0.95 1.04
N THR A 72 13.83 -0.20 0.97
CA THR A 72 13.56 -0.94 -0.26
C THR A 72 12.15 -1.49 -0.19
N VAL A 73 11.42 -1.41 -1.31
CA VAL A 73 10.13 -2.07 -1.50
C VAL A 73 10.22 -2.88 -2.78
N THR A 74 9.78 -4.14 -2.70
CA THR A 74 9.56 -5.00 -3.87
C THR A 74 8.11 -5.43 -3.87
N LEU A 75 7.44 -5.19 -4.99
CA LEU A 75 6.04 -5.54 -5.22
C LEU A 75 6.00 -6.56 -6.34
N THR A 76 5.58 -7.78 -6.03
CA THR A 76 5.34 -8.83 -7.01
C THR A 76 3.85 -8.85 -7.33
N PRO A 77 3.44 -8.54 -8.57
CA PRO A 77 2.02 -8.57 -8.93
C PRO A 77 1.42 -9.96 -8.77
N VAL A 78 0.25 -10.04 -8.14
CA VAL A 78 -0.52 -11.27 -8.00
C VAL A 78 -1.73 -11.24 -8.92
N ALA A 79 -2.50 -10.16 -8.90
CA ALA A 79 -3.64 -9.96 -9.77
C ALA A 79 -3.98 -8.47 -9.91
N ALA A 80 -4.58 -8.09 -11.04
CA ALA A 80 -5.15 -6.78 -11.24
C ALA A 80 -6.36 -6.90 -12.17
N MET A 81 -7.38 -6.09 -11.91
CA MET A 81 -8.53 -5.92 -12.81
C MET A 81 -8.77 -4.42 -12.93
N ASP A 82 -8.28 -3.85 -14.04
CA ASP A 82 -8.42 -2.44 -14.43
C ASP A 82 -8.55 -1.49 -13.22
N ASP A 83 -9.60 -0.69 -13.18
CA ASP A 83 -9.89 0.25 -12.10
C ASP A 83 -10.80 -0.36 -11.02
N THR A 84 -10.76 -1.69 -10.85
CA THR A 84 -11.56 -2.40 -9.83
C THR A 84 -10.70 -2.77 -8.63
N PHE A 85 -9.63 -3.54 -8.85
CA PHE A 85 -8.73 -3.97 -7.78
C PHE A 85 -7.31 -4.23 -8.27
N VAL A 86 -6.36 -4.14 -7.34
CA VAL A 86 -4.98 -4.59 -7.51
C VAL A 86 -4.54 -5.42 -6.30
N ALA A 87 -3.70 -6.41 -6.56
CA ALA A 87 -3.15 -7.30 -5.54
C ALA A 87 -1.67 -7.61 -5.81
N PHE A 88 -0.88 -7.60 -4.74
CA PHE A 88 0.57 -7.78 -4.78
C PHE A 88 1.05 -8.55 -3.56
N ASP A 89 2.14 -9.28 -3.71
CA ASP A 89 2.98 -9.64 -2.58
C ASP A 89 4.02 -8.53 -2.38
N ALA A 90 4.03 -7.94 -1.20
CA ALA A 90 4.92 -6.85 -0.84
C ALA A 90 6.02 -7.35 0.10
N ASN A 91 7.25 -6.90 -0.19
CA ASN A 91 8.41 -7.08 0.67
C ASN A 91 9.03 -5.70 0.92
N LEU A 92 8.97 -5.25 2.18
CA LEU A 92 9.45 -3.94 2.61
C LEU A 92 10.60 -4.13 3.58
N ALA A 93 11.76 -3.57 3.23
CA ALA A 93 12.92 -3.52 4.10
C ALA A 93 12.95 -2.19 4.85
N PHE A 94 13.24 -2.25 6.15
CA PHE A 94 13.42 -1.12 7.05
C PHE A 94 14.75 -1.28 7.79
N ALA A 95 15.21 -0.22 8.44
CA ALA A 95 16.41 -0.30 9.29
C ALA A 95 16.24 -1.30 10.46
N ALA A 96 15.01 -1.46 10.96
CA ALA A 96 14.70 -2.34 12.10
C ALA A 96 14.36 -3.79 11.69
N GLY A 97 14.15 -4.07 10.40
CA GLY A 97 13.75 -5.40 9.95
C GLY A 97 13.02 -5.40 8.61
N THR A 98 12.42 -6.53 8.26
CA THR A 98 11.67 -6.71 7.01
C THR A 98 10.23 -7.09 7.32
N VAL A 99 9.30 -6.45 6.62
CA VAL A 99 7.87 -6.78 6.65
C VAL A 99 7.49 -7.37 5.30
N THR A 100 6.82 -8.51 5.32
CA THR A 100 6.23 -9.12 4.12
C THR A 100 4.74 -9.30 4.31
N GLY A 101 3.98 -9.20 3.22
CA GLY A 101 2.54 -9.38 3.28
C GLY A 101 1.88 -9.40 1.92
N HIS A 102 0.65 -9.92 1.90
CA HIS A 102 -0.21 -9.85 0.74
C HIS A 102 -1.07 -8.59 0.82
N VAL A 103 -1.03 -7.78 -0.23
CA VAL A 103 -1.73 -6.50 -0.33
C VAL A 103 -2.87 -6.66 -1.32
N TYR A 104 -4.07 -6.27 -0.91
CA TYR A 104 -5.23 -6.15 -1.78
C TYR A 104 -5.84 -4.76 -1.60
N ALA A 105 -6.13 -4.06 -2.69
CA ALA A 105 -6.76 -2.76 -2.67
C ALA A 105 -7.78 -2.63 -3.80
N THR A 106 -8.98 -2.13 -3.47
CA THR A 106 -9.99 -1.71 -4.45
C THR A 106 -9.76 -0.25 -4.85
N HIS A 107 -10.30 0.15 -6.01
CA HIS A 107 -10.25 1.56 -6.41
C HIS A 107 -11.02 2.45 -5.43
N CYS A 108 -10.46 3.61 -5.14
CA CYS A 108 -11.00 4.64 -4.29
C CYS A 108 -10.80 6.00 -4.95
N ALA A 109 -11.87 6.53 -5.55
CA ALA A 109 -11.83 7.81 -6.26
C ALA A 109 -11.38 8.99 -5.37
N SER A 110 -11.58 8.90 -4.05
CA SER A 110 -11.09 9.90 -3.09
C SER A 110 -9.56 9.95 -2.97
N LEU A 111 -8.85 8.94 -3.50
CA LEU A 111 -7.40 8.86 -3.54
C LEU A 111 -6.84 9.19 -4.94
N ASP A 112 -7.71 9.46 -5.93
CA ASP A 112 -7.27 9.89 -7.25
C ASP A 112 -6.66 11.30 -7.14
N THR A 113 -5.57 11.53 -7.86
CA THR A 113 -4.86 12.82 -7.87
C THR A 113 -4.48 13.20 -9.29
N ASP A 114 -4.56 14.49 -9.62
CA ASP A 114 -4.10 15.07 -10.89
C ASP A 114 -2.57 14.97 -11.06
#